data_AF-A0A9W9JH82-F1
#
_entry.id   AF-A0A9W9JH82-F1
#
_cell.length_a   1.000
_cell.length_b   1.000
_cell.length_c   1.000
_cell.angle_alpha   90.00
_cell.angle_beta   90.00
_cell.angle_gamma   90.00
#
_symmetry.space_group_name_H-M   'P 1'
#
loop_
_entity.id
_entity.type
_entity.pdbx_description
1 polymer ?
#
loop_
_entity_poly.entity_id
_entity_poly.type
_entity_poly.pdbx_seq_one_letter_code
_entity_poly.pdbx_strand_id
1 'polypeptide(L)'
;MPRAAHLNESLASAEKMIRNIEAILKAAGSGLDRIIKTTVGSDILWLLDRLELNVYFTENMWVHLIEGFEALYKRILPFAPPRTTVFVPRMGHKGNRQEIQMEVIAVE
;
A
#
# COMPACT_ATOMS: atom_id res chain seq x y z
N MET A 1 -22.10 -1.06 1.46
CA MET A 1 -21.42 -1.37 0.18
C MET A 1 -20.68 -2.70 0.32
N PRO A 2 -20.54 -3.53 -0.73
CA PRO A 2 -19.90 -4.85 -0.57
C PRO A 2 -18.40 -4.72 -0.30
N ARG A 3 -17.89 -5.48 0.69
CA ARG A 3 -16.51 -5.41 1.22
C ARG A 3 -15.41 -5.54 0.16
N ALA A 4 -15.67 -6.27 -0.93
CA ALA A 4 -14.74 -6.40 -2.06
C ALA A 4 -14.46 -5.07 -2.78
N ALA A 5 -15.43 -4.13 -2.78
CA ALA A 5 -15.25 -2.82 -3.40
C ALA A 5 -14.18 -1.99 -2.68
N HIS A 6 -14.16 -2.00 -1.34
CA HIS A 6 -13.18 -1.26 -0.55
C HIS A 6 -11.76 -1.83 -0.64
N LEU A 7 -11.64 -3.16 -0.77
CA LEU A 7 -10.35 -3.78 -1.04
C LEU A 7 -9.80 -3.34 -2.41
N ASN A 8 -10.64 -3.34 -3.44
CA ASN A 8 -10.27 -2.89 -4.77
C ASN A 8 -9.88 -1.40 -4.80
N GLU A 9 -10.60 -0.55 -4.06
CA GLU A 9 -10.26 0.87 -3.88
C GLU A 9 -8.87 1.05 -3.25
N SER A 10 -8.56 0.26 -2.22
CA SER A 10 -7.26 0.29 -1.54
C SER A 10 -6.13 -0.14 -2.47
N LEU A 11 -6.33 -1.21 -3.26
CA LEU A 11 -5.35 -1.69 -4.24
C LEU A 11 -5.16 -0.70 -5.40
N ALA A 12 -6.24 -0.06 -5.87
CA ALA A 12 -6.16 0.98 -6.90
C ALA A 12 -5.39 2.22 -6.38
N SER A 13 -5.58 2.59 -5.12
CA SER A 13 -4.82 3.66 -4.46
C SER A 13 -3.33 3.32 -4.40
N ALA A 14 -3.00 2.09 -3.98
CA ALA A 14 -1.62 1.58 -3.97
C ALA A 14 -0.97 1.57 -5.37
N GLU A 15 -1.70 1.13 -6.39
CA GLU A 15 -1.22 1.14 -7.77
C GLU A 15 -0.90 2.57 -8.22
N LYS A 16 -1.79 3.53 -7.94
CA LYS A 16 -1.57 4.93 -8.27
C LYS A 16 -0.33 5.50 -7.58
N MET A 17 -0.07 5.13 -6.32
CA MET A 17 1.16 5.52 -5.62
C MET A 17 2.42 5.00 -6.31
N ILE A 18 2.45 3.72 -6.69
CA ILE A 18 3.60 3.13 -7.38
C ILE A 18 3.83 3.83 -8.74
N ARG A 19 2.75 4.17 -9.47
CA ARG A 19 2.85 4.93 -10.73
C ARG A 19 3.38 6.36 -10.53
N ASN A 20 2.99 7.02 -9.44
CA ASN A 20 3.53 8.33 -9.11
C ASN A 20 5.03 8.24 -8.79
N ILE A 21 5.45 7.22 -8.04
CA ILE A 21 6.88 6.95 -7.76
C ILE A 21 7.64 6.68 -9.07
N GLU A 22 7.08 5.87 -9.97
CA GLU A 22 7.65 5.62 -11.30
C GLU A 22 7.87 6.93 -12.08
N ALA A 23 6.89 7.84 -12.06
CA ALA A 23 7.00 9.13 -12.72
C ALA A 23 8.08 10.02 -12.11
N ILE A 24 8.20 10.04 -10.77
CA ILE A 24 9.24 10.78 -10.04
C ILE A 24 10.63 10.24 -10.40
N LEU A 25 10.81 8.92 -10.37
CA LEU A 25 12.08 8.28 -10.70
C LEU A 25 12.47 8.56 -12.16
N LYS A 26 11.53 8.46 -13.10
CA LYS A 26 11.78 8.80 -14.52
C LYS A 26 12.19 10.26 -14.70
N ALA A 27 11.55 11.20 -13.99
CA ALA A 27 11.93 12.61 -14.04
C ALA A 27 13.35 12.86 -13.50
N ALA A 28 13.83 12.01 -12.60
CA ALA A 28 15.20 12.02 -12.09
C ALA A 28 16.20 11.22 -12.94
N GLY A 29 15.80 10.66 -14.09
CA GLY A 29 16.66 9.83 -14.93
C GLY A 29 16.89 8.40 -14.41
N SER A 30 16.04 7.95 -13.48
CA SER A 30 16.08 6.63 -12.84
C SER A 30 14.90 5.76 -13.27
N GLY A 31 14.77 4.57 -12.69
CA GLY A 31 13.73 3.58 -12.99
C GLY A 31 13.30 2.77 -11.77
N LEU A 32 12.18 2.04 -11.88
CA LEU A 32 11.68 1.20 -10.78
C LEU A 32 12.65 0.07 -10.40
N ASP A 33 13.51 -0.35 -11.33
CA ASP A 33 14.59 -1.32 -11.12
C ASP A 33 15.69 -0.83 -10.16
N ARG A 34 15.75 0.48 -9.91
CA ARG A 34 16.66 1.07 -8.94
C ARG A 34 16.13 1.05 -7.52
N ILE A 35 14.88 0.65 -7.31
CA ILE A 35 14.29 0.52 -5.98
C ILE A 35 14.90 -0.70 -5.28
N ILE A 36 15.55 -0.46 -4.14
CA ILE A 36 16.18 -1.51 -3.33
C ILE A 36 15.38 -1.86 -2.08
N LYS A 37 14.46 -0.99 -1.64
CA LYS A 37 13.62 -1.22 -0.47
C LYS A 37 12.31 -0.44 -0.56
N THR A 38 11.25 -1.06 -0.06
CA THR A 38 9.94 -0.41 0.11
C THR A 38 9.45 -0.56 1.55
N THR A 39 8.87 0.52 2.09
CA THR A 39 8.12 0.49 3.35
C THR A 39 6.68 0.88 3.06
N VAL A 40 5.73 0.04 3.46
CA VAL A 40 4.29 0.31 3.29
C VAL A 40 3.65 0.45 4.66
N GLY A 41 3.07 1.62 4.90
CA GLY A 41 2.20 1.86 6.03
C GLY A 41 0.74 1.67 5.63
N SER A 42 -0.07 1.03 6.48
CA SER A 42 -1.54 1.03 6.33
C SER A 42 -2.26 1.46 7.62
N ASP A 43 -3.31 2.29 7.51
CA ASP A 43 -4.14 2.71 8.67
C ASP A 43 -5.11 1.59 9.08
N ILE A 44 -4.74 0.85 10.13
CA ILE A 44 -5.52 -0.25 10.67
C ILE A 44 -6.84 0.20 11.30
N LEU A 45 -6.90 1.41 11.87
CA LEU A 45 -8.14 1.92 12.44
C LEU A 45 -9.15 2.29 11.35
N TRP A 46 -8.69 2.70 10.17
CA TRP A 46 -9.61 2.97 9.06
C TRP A 46 -10.31 1.68 8.60
N LEU A 47 -9.57 0.57 8.53
CA LEU A 47 -10.13 -0.74 8.18
C LEU A 47 -11.19 -1.20 9.20
N LEU A 48 -10.94 -0.96 10.49
CA LEU A 48 -11.87 -1.36 11.56
C LEU A 48 -13.10 -0.44 11.64
N ASP A 49 -12.91 0.89 11.57
CA ASP A 49 -14.00 1.88 11.63
C ASP A 49 -15.02 1.70 10.51
N ARG A 50 -14.56 1.38 9.30
CA ARG A 50 -15.38 1.42 8.07
C ARG A 50 -16.10 0.11 7.76
N LEU A 51 -15.67 -0.98 8.39
CA LEU A 51 -16.22 -2.31 8.13
C LEU A 51 -17.14 -2.81 9.26
N GLU A 52 -17.41 -1.99 10.28
CA GLU A 52 -18.20 -2.36 11.47
C GLU A 52 -17.77 -3.72 12.05
N LEU A 53 -16.46 -4.03 11.97
CA LEU A 53 -15.97 -5.38 12.18
C LEU A 53 -15.83 -5.71 13.66
N ASN A 54 -16.55 -6.75 14.08
CA ASN A 54 -16.22 -7.51 15.28
C ASN A 54 -14.85 -8.18 15.08
N VAL A 55 -14.03 -8.14 16.15
CA VAL A 55 -12.60 -8.51 16.20
C VAL A 55 -12.27 -9.88 15.58
N TYR A 56 -13.24 -10.80 15.48
CA TYR A 56 -13.08 -12.16 14.93
C TYR A 56 -13.04 -12.27 13.40
N PHE A 57 -13.49 -11.26 12.64
CA PHE A 57 -13.52 -11.33 11.16
C PHE A 57 -12.21 -10.89 10.48
N THR A 58 -11.21 -10.53 11.29
CA THR A 58 -9.99 -9.86 10.88
C THR A 58 -9.03 -10.78 10.13
N GLU A 59 -8.88 -12.04 10.56
CA GLU A 59 -7.84 -12.96 10.04
C GLU A 59 -7.86 -13.11 8.51
N ASN A 60 -9.02 -13.32 7.89
CA ASN A 60 -9.09 -13.54 6.44
C ASN A 60 -8.89 -12.24 5.65
N MET A 61 -9.34 -11.10 6.17
CA MET A 61 -9.30 -9.86 5.40
C MET A 61 -7.87 -9.29 5.29
N TRP A 62 -7.07 -9.44 6.34
CA TRP A 62 -5.65 -9.10 6.32
C TRP A 62 -4.90 -9.90 5.26
N VAL A 63 -5.20 -11.20 5.14
CA VAL A 63 -4.60 -12.09 4.14
C VAL A 63 -4.90 -11.59 2.73
N HIS A 64 -6.16 -11.26 2.43
CA HIS A 64 -6.54 -10.80 1.08
C HIS A 64 -5.90 -9.44 0.73
N LEU A 65 -5.75 -8.54 1.70
CA LEU A 65 -5.03 -7.28 1.50
C LEU A 65 -3.55 -7.54 1.19
N ILE A 66 -2.88 -8.36 2.00
CA ILE A 66 -1.47 -8.70 1.81
C ILE A 66 -1.26 -9.39 0.46
N GLU A 67 -2.09 -10.37 0.12
CA GLU A 67 -2.04 -11.09 -1.16
C GLU A 67 -2.27 -10.16 -2.36
N GLY A 68 -3.26 -9.27 -2.27
CA GLY A 68 -3.52 -8.27 -3.30
C GLY A 68 -2.33 -7.32 -3.50
N PHE A 69 -1.72 -6.88 -2.40
CA PHE A 69 -0.50 -6.07 -2.45
C PHE A 69 0.69 -6.84 -3.03
N GLU A 70 0.89 -8.10 -2.64
CA GLU A 70 1.93 -8.98 -3.20
C GLU A 70 1.77 -9.15 -4.72
N ALA A 71 0.54 -9.45 -5.18
CA ALA A 71 0.24 -9.58 -6.61
C ALA A 71 0.49 -8.27 -7.36
N LEU A 72 0.07 -7.13 -6.79
CA LEU A 72 0.33 -5.82 -7.34
C LEU A 72 1.83 -5.51 -7.46
N TYR A 73 2.59 -5.79 -6.39
CA TYR A 73 4.03 -5.56 -6.33
C TYR A 73 4.77 -6.39 -7.37
N LYS A 74 4.49 -7.70 -7.43
CA LYS A 74 5.10 -8.62 -8.40
C LYS A 74 4.78 -8.25 -9.85
N ARG A 75 3.60 -7.65 -10.09
CA ARG A 75 3.19 -7.20 -11.42
C ARG A 75 3.91 -5.92 -11.86
N ILE A 76 4.18 -4.99 -10.96
CA ILE A 76 4.66 -3.64 -11.32
C ILE A 76 6.16 -3.47 -11.07
N LEU A 77 6.69 -4.00 -9.96
CA LEU A 77 8.07 -3.81 -9.58
C LEU A 77 8.94 -4.93 -10.17
N PRO A 78 9.93 -4.59 -11.01
CA PRO A 78 10.93 -5.56 -11.42
C PRO A 78 11.70 -6.01 -10.17
N PHE A 79 11.81 -7.32 -9.95
CA PHE A 79 12.51 -7.96 -8.83
C PHE A 79 11.84 -7.91 -7.44
N ALA A 80 10.66 -7.30 -7.27
CA ALA A 80 9.90 -7.28 -6.00
C ALA A 80 10.82 -7.01 -4.78
N PRO A 81 11.37 -5.78 -4.66
CA PRO A 81 12.40 -5.44 -3.67
C PRO A 81 11.93 -5.75 -2.24
N PRO A 82 12.87 -6.00 -1.30
CA PRO A 82 12.55 -6.20 0.11
C PRO A 82 11.53 -5.18 0.63
N ARG A 83 10.43 -5.69 1.20
CA ARG A 83 9.32 -4.89 1.68
C ARG A 83 9.14 -5.04 3.19
N THR A 84 8.95 -3.93 3.87
CA THR A 84 8.44 -3.89 5.25
C THR A 84 7.02 -3.34 5.24
N THR A 85 6.06 -4.10 5.78
CA THR A 85 4.67 -3.64 5.95
C THR A 85 4.41 -3.36 7.42
N VAL A 86 3.91 -2.18 7.75
CA VAL A 86 3.58 -1.75 9.11
C VAL A 86 2.16 -1.22 9.16
N PHE A 87 1.45 -1.62 10.21
CA PHE A 87 0.10 -1.14 10.49
C PHE A 87 0.18 -0.03 11.53
N VAL A 88 -0.33 1.14 11.19
CA VAL A 88 -0.13 2.35 11.98
C VAL A 88 -1.50 2.97 12.29
N PRO A 89 -1.84 3.21 13.56
CA PRO A 89 -3.10 3.86 13.90
C PRO A 89 -3.07 5.33 13.47
N ARG A 90 -4.08 5.76 12.70
CA ARG A 90 -4.28 7.16 12.26
C ARG A 90 -3.08 7.72 11.48
N MET A 91 -3.03 7.37 10.20
CA MET A 91 -1.99 7.86 9.30
C MET A 91 -2.41 9.17 8.60
N GLY A 92 -1.44 10.06 8.41
CA GLY A 92 -1.64 11.41 7.85
C GLY A 92 -1.63 12.52 8.91
N HIS A 93 -1.80 13.77 8.47
CA HIS A 93 -1.86 14.95 9.35
C HIS A 93 -3.31 15.35 9.64
N LYS A 94 -3.53 16.16 10.68
CA LYS A 94 -4.87 16.61 11.12
C LYS A 94 -5.65 17.22 9.94
N GLY A 95 -6.75 16.57 9.54
CA GLY A 95 -7.61 16.99 8.41
C GLY A 95 -7.32 16.30 7.07
N ASN A 96 -6.25 15.50 6.96
CA ASN A 96 -5.91 14.72 5.78
C ASN A 96 -5.52 13.29 6.19
N ARG A 97 -6.54 12.43 6.33
CA ARG A 97 -6.37 11.01 6.68
C ARG A 97 -5.86 10.26 5.45
N GLN A 98 -4.79 9.49 5.59
CA GLN A 98 -4.27 8.61 4.54
C GLN A 98 -4.55 7.15 4.91
N GLU A 99 -5.02 6.37 3.94
CA GLU A 99 -5.32 4.94 4.14
C GLU A 99 -4.05 4.10 3.99
N ILE A 100 -3.17 4.49 3.06
CA ILE A 100 -1.92 3.80 2.73
C ILE A 100 -0.85 4.87 2.46
N GLN A 101 0.37 4.65 2.96
CA GLN A 101 1.56 5.44 2.67
C GLN A 101 2.67 4.50 2.21
N MET A 102 3.48 4.95 1.24
CA MET A 102 4.61 4.20 0.73
C MET A 102 5.87 5.04 0.75
N GLU A 103 6.94 4.47 1.29
CA GLU A 103 8.29 5.00 1.23
C GLU A 103 9.15 4.07 0.40
N VAL A 104 10.04 4.67 -0.39
CA VAL A 104 10.87 3.95 -1.36
C VAL A 104 12.30 4.44 -1.23
N ILE A 105 13.23 3.50 -1.16
CA ILE A 105 14.66 3.77 -1.24
C ILE A 105 15.14 3.26 -2.59
N ALA A 106 15.68 4.17 -3.40
CA ALA A 106 16.31 3.86 -4.68
C ALA A 106 17.79 4.24 -4.65
N VAL A 107 18.61 3.52 -5.42
CA VAL A 107 20.03 3.82 -5.62
C VAL A 107 20.26 4.51 -6.96
N GLU A 108 21.27 5.36 -7.05
CA GLU A 108 21.64 6.06 -8.28
C GLU A 108 22.14 5.11 -9.37
#